data_AF-A0A967SYC6-F1
#
_entry.id   AF-A0A967SYC6-F1
#
_cell.length_a   1.000
_cell.length_b   1.000
_cell.length_c   1.000
_cell.angle_alpha   90.00
_cell.angle_beta   90.00
_cell.angle_gamma   90.00
#
_symmetry.space_group_name_H-M   'P 1'
#
loop_
_entity.id
_entity.type
_entity.pdbx_description
1 polymer ?
#
loop_
_entity_poly.entity_id
_entity_poly.type
_entity_poly.pdbx_seq_one_letter_code
_entity_poly.pdbx_strand_id
1 'polypeptide(L)'
;MKTLNSFLILLITATGIWITLDEPVPLPADHLPSPSYANTVAADTVEWERPRFDQRQNERHEMVEQGIKDRGITNPKVLEAMRNVPRHFFVPKNYQEHAYENRPLPIGHNQTISQP
;
A
#
# COMPACT_ATOMS: atom_id res chain seq x y z
N MET A 1 32.45 -36.82 -37.19
CA MET A 1 32.66 -36.97 -35.73
C MET A 1 31.86 -35.85 -35.07
N LYS A 2 30.57 -36.06 -34.80
CA LYS A 2 30.00 -36.74 -33.62
C LYS A 2 30.33 -36.00 -32.31
N THR A 3 29.35 -35.18 -31.87
CA THR A 3 28.84 -35.07 -30.49
C THR A 3 29.81 -35.45 -29.37
N LEU A 4 30.31 -34.45 -28.63
CA LEU A 4 30.83 -34.68 -27.29
C LEU A 4 30.83 -33.38 -26.47
N ASN A 5 29.64 -33.00 -26.00
CA ASN A 5 29.38 -32.54 -24.63
C ASN A 5 27.88 -32.42 -24.39
N SER A 6 27.17 -33.43 -24.90
CA SER A 6 25.84 -33.84 -24.45
C SER A 6 26.08 -35.24 -23.91
N PHE A 7 26.51 -35.37 -22.64
CA PHE A 7 26.59 -36.64 -21.89
C PHE A 7 27.16 -36.38 -20.48
N LEU A 8 26.51 -35.52 -19.71
CA LEU A 8 26.48 -35.70 -18.25
C LEU A 8 25.30 -34.93 -17.68
N ILE A 9 24.10 -35.49 -17.87
CA ILE A 9 22.93 -35.49 -16.96
C ILE A 9 21.89 -36.34 -17.71
N LEU A 10 22.17 -37.64 -17.79
CA LEU A 10 21.13 -38.64 -17.93
C LEU A 10 21.56 -39.84 -17.12
N LEU A 11 21.41 -39.72 -15.80
CA LEU A 11 21.32 -40.89 -14.91
C LEU A 11 20.75 -40.53 -13.54
N ILE A 12 19.64 -39.77 -13.50
CA ILE A 12 18.59 -39.98 -12.48
C ILE A 12 17.24 -39.71 -13.18
N THR A 13 16.81 -40.66 -14.00
CA THR A 13 15.38 -40.89 -14.17
C THR A 13 14.83 -41.45 -12.86
N ALA A 14 13.60 -41.07 -12.54
CA ALA A 14 12.79 -41.54 -11.40
C ALA A 14 12.98 -40.78 -10.08
N THR A 15 12.59 -39.51 -10.07
CA THR A 15 11.58 -38.93 -9.17
C THR A 15 11.42 -37.48 -9.57
N GLY A 16 10.31 -37.12 -10.22
CA GLY A 16 10.03 -35.75 -10.64
C GLY A 16 9.88 -34.82 -9.44
N ILE A 17 11.00 -34.30 -8.93
CA ILE A 17 11.04 -33.28 -7.90
C ILE A 17 11.78 -32.09 -8.50
N TRP A 18 11.00 -31.23 -9.13
CA TRP A 18 11.42 -29.86 -9.40
C TRP A 18 11.48 -29.18 -8.02
N ILE A 19 12.67 -28.77 -7.59
CA ILE A 19 12.83 -27.93 -6.40
C ILE A 19 12.26 -26.56 -6.78
N THR A 20 10.99 -26.32 -6.42
CA THR A 20 10.36 -25.00 -6.42
C THR A 20 11.03 -24.20 -5.31
N LEU A 21 11.93 -23.29 -5.68
CA LEU A 21 12.37 -22.24 -4.78
C LEU A 21 11.19 -21.28 -4.62
N ASP A 22 10.74 -21.16 -3.36
CA ASP A 22 9.68 -20.27 -2.86
C ASP A 22 8.24 -20.82 -2.91
N GLU A 23 8.01 -21.99 -2.32
CA GLU A 23 6.69 -22.27 -1.74
C GLU A 23 6.48 -21.32 -0.53
N PRO A 24 5.41 -20.52 -0.50
CA PRO A 24 5.17 -19.58 0.60
C PRO A 24 5.03 -20.34 1.91
N VAL A 25 5.80 -19.93 2.93
CA VAL A 25 5.69 -20.49 4.29
C VAL A 25 4.22 -20.41 4.73
N PRO A 26 3.56 -21.53 5.01
CA PRO A 26 2.17 -21.51 5.43
C PRO A 26 2.07 -20.76 6.76
N LEU A 27 1.27 -19.69 6.79
CA LEU A 27 1.00 -18.94 8.00
C LEU A 27 0.37 -19.88 9.04
N PRO A 28 0.84 -19.88 10.30
CA PRO A 28 0.26 -20.72 11.35
C PRO A 28 -1.21 -20.31 11.56
N ALA A 29 -2.12 -21.27 11.34
CA ALA A 29 -3.56 -21.07 11.37
C ALA A 29 -4.16 -21.19 12.79
N ASP A 30 -3.39 -20.91 13.84
CA ASP A 30 -3.85 -21.05 15.22
C ASP A 30 -3.84 -19.71 15.96
N HIS A 31 -5.05 -19.17 16.15
CA HIS A 31 -5.44 -18.13 17.10
C HIS A 31 -5.15 -16.67 16.72
N LEU A 32 -5.67 -16.24 15.56
CA LEU A 32 -6.32 -14.92 15.53
C LEU A 32 -7.79 -15.12 15.91
N PRO A 33 -8.35 -14.40 16.90
CA PRO A 33 -9.80 -14.35 17.03
C PRO A 33 -10.33 -13.85 15.68
N SER A 34 -11.08 -14.70 14.97
CA SER A 34 -11.79 -14.26 13.79
C SER A 34 -12.73 -13.15 14.23
N PRO A 35 -12.66 -11.93 13.67
CA PRO A 35 -13.80 -11.05 13.77
C PRO A 35 -14.92 -11.80 13.06
N SER A 36 -15.96 -12.14 13.80
CA SER A 36 -17.20 -12.62 13.24
C SER A 36 -17.76 -11.48 12.36
N TYR A 37 -17.35 -11.42 11.09
CA TYR A 37 -17.97 -10.59 10.06
C TYR A 37 -19.29 -11.21 9.56
N ALA A 38 -19.96 -11.99 10.41
CA ALA A 38 -21.34 -12.38 10.19
C ALA A 38 -22.23 -11.20 10.64
N ASN A 39 -22.66 -10.40 9.66
CA ASN A 39 -23.46 -9.16 9.75
C ASN A 39 -22.67 -7.86 9.96
N THR A 40 -22.02 -7.32 8.92
CA THR A 40 -21.88 -5.85 8.81
C THR A 40 -21.75 -5.40 7.35
N VAL A 41 -22.89 -5.00 6.79
CA VAL A 41 -23.14 -4.00 5.74
C VAL A 41 -22.38 -4.11 4.40
N ALA A 42 -23.16 -4.15 3.31
CA ALA A 42 -22.66 -3.81 1.98
C ALA A 42 -21.86 -2.50 2.08
N ALA A 43 -20.59 -2.54 1.70
CA ALA A 43 -19.56 -1.52 1.99
C ALA A 43 -19.88 -0.09 1.50
N ASP A 44 -21.03 0.12 0.84
CA ASP A 44 -21.51 1.41 0.33
C ASP A 44 -22.66 2.02 1.17
N THR A 45 -23.00 1.44 2.34
CA THR A 45 -24.12 1.91 3.20
C THR A 45 -23.70 2.59 4.50
N VAL A 46 -22.40 2.68 4.78
CA VAL A 46 -21.92 3.48 5.92
C VAL A 46 -21.87 4.93 5.46
N GLU A 47 -22.90 5.69 5.81
CA GLU A 47 -22.89 7.15 5.73
C GLU A 47 -21.85 7.66 6.74
N TRP A 48 -20.59 7.66 6.31
CA TRP A 48 -19.48 8.15 7.12
C TRP A 48 -19.57 9.67 7.19
N GLU A 49 -19.95 10.17 8.35
CA GLU A 49 -19.90 11.59 8.66
C GLU A 49 -18.43 12.01 8.69
N ARG A 50 -17.97 12.59 7.58
CA ARG A 50 -16.55 12.83 7.33
C ARG A 50 -16.02 13.82 8.36
N PRO A 51 -14.94 13.51 9.10
CA PRO A 51 -14.37 14.42 10.06
C PRO A 51 -13.82 15.62 9.28
N ARG A 52 -14.51 16.75 9.42
CA ARG A 52 -14.08 18.04 8.88
C ARG A 52 -13.09 18.64 9.86
N PHE A 53 -11.82 18.31 9.68
CA PHE A 53 -10.75 18.96 10.42
C PHE A 53 -10.42 20.29 9.74
N ASP A 54 -10.73 21.42 10.38
CA ASP A 54 -10.49 22.76 9.79
C ASP A 54 -8.98 23.12 9.73
N GLN A 55 -8.14 22.44 10.52
CA GLN A 55 -6.71 22.69 10.57
C GLN A 55 -6.04 22.49 9.21
N ARG A 56 -5.27 23.49 8.74
CA ARG A 56 -4.47 23.40 7.50
C ARG A 56 -5.28 22.99 6.27
N GLN A 57 -6.54 23.39 6.20
CA GLN A 57 -7.44 23.07 5.09
C GLN A 57 -6.96 23.65 3.75
N ASN A 58 -6.45 24.89 3.75
CA ASN A 58 -5.94 25.54 2.53
C ASN A 58 -4.81 24.73 1.89
N GLU A 59 -3.82 24.31 2.69
CA GLU A 59 -2.68 23.51 2.19
C GLU A 59 -3.13 22.16 1.63
N ARG A 60 -4.13 21.51 2.24
CA ARG A 60 -4.73 20.29 1.67
C ARG A 60 -5.40 20.54 0.33
N HIS A 61 -6.17 21.61 0.25
CA HIS A 61 -6.88 21.94 -0.97
C HIS A 61 -5.89 22.28 -2.09
N GLU A 62 -4.84 23.05 -1.80
CA GLU A 62 -3.76 23.36 -2.74
C GLU A 62 -3.02 22.10 -3.20
N MET A 63 -2.65 21.20 -2.28
CA MET A 63 -2.05 19.90 -2.61
C MET A 63 -2.92 19.09 -3.58
N VAL A 64 -4.25 19.10 -3.37
CA VAL A 64 -5.19 18.39 -4.25
C VAL A 64 -5.31 19.08 -5.61
N GLU A 65 -5.48 20.41 -5.63
CA GLU A 65 -5.71 21.15 -6.87
C GLU A 65 -4.47 21.24 -7.75
N GLN A 66 -3.28 21.46 -7.18
CA GLN A 66 -2.05 21.71 -7.92
C GLN A 66 -1.11 20.49 -7.98
N GLY A 67 -1.28 19.53 -7.08
CA GLY A 67 -0.42 18.34 -7.02
C GLY A 67 -1.09 17.11 -7.62
N ILE A 68 -2.23 16.73 -7.03
CA ILE A 68 -2.89 15.45 -7.31
C ILE A 68 -3.63 15.49 -8.65
N LYS A 69 -4.41 16.55 -8.90
CA LYS A 69 -5.17 16.69 -10.16
C LYS A 69 -4.25 16.86 -11.36
N ASP A 70 -3.17 17.63 -11.23
CA ASP A 70 -2.20 17.88 -12.30
C ASP A 70 -1.46 16.60 -12.74
N ARG A 71 -1.47 15.56 -11.89
CA ARG A 71 -0.95 14.23 -12.20
C ARG A 71 -1.98 13.28 -12.84
N GLY A 72 -3.15 13.80 -13.21
CA GLY A 72 -4.19 13.05 -13.90
C GLY A 72 -5.12 12.24 -12.99
N ILE A 73 -5.07 12.43 -11.66
CA ILE A 73 -6.03 11.82 -10.75
C ILE A 73 -7.34 12.61 -10.81
N THR A 74 -8.39 11.96 -11.31
CA THR A 74 -9.70 12.60 -11.58
C THR A 74 -10.86 12.01 -10.80
N ASN A 75 -10.67 10.88 -10.11
CA ASN A 75 -11.75 10.22 -9.39
C ASN A 75 -12.27 11.12 -8.25
N PRO A 76 -13.54 11.53 -8.26
CA PRO A 76 -14.08 12.49 -7.30
C PRO A 76 -14.03 11.96 -5.87
N LYS A 77 -14.28 10.66 -5.64
CA LYS A 77 -14.21 10.05 -4.30
C LYS A 77 -12.79 10.11 -3.74
N VAL A 78 -11.77 9.90 -4.57
CA VAL A 78 -10.35 10.00 -4.16
C VAL A 78 -9.98 11.44 -3.82
N LEU A 79 -10.30 12.39 -4.70
CA LEU A 79 -10.00 13.81 -4.47
C LEU A 79 -10.68 14.33 -3.21
N GLU A 80 -11.92 13.91 -2.95
CA GLU A 80 -12.66 14.28 -1.75
C GLU A 80 -12.05 13.65 -0.49
N ALA A 81 -11.60 12.40 -0.52
CA ALA A 81 -10.87 11.79 0.59
C ALA A 81 -9.59 12.56 0.91
N MET A 82 -8.81 12.92 -0.13
CA MET A 82 -7.56 13.66 0.04
C MET A 82 -7.77 15.09 0.61
N ARG A 83 -8.90 15.74 0.31
CA ARG A 83 -9.25 17.04 0.93
C ARG A 83 -9.66 16.92 2.40
N ASN A 84 -10.24 15.79 2.80
CA ASN A 84 -10.78 15.61 4.15
C ASN A 84 -9.77 15.04 5.14
N VAL A 85 -8.82 14.20 4.70
CA VAL A 85 -7.88 13.54 5.60
C VAL A 85 -6.66 14.45 5.88
N PRO A 86 -6.42 14.87 7.15
CA PRO A 86 -5.29 15.72 7.54
C PRO A 86 -3.97 14.93 7.54
N ARG A 87 -3.29 14.89 6.39
CA ARG A 87 -1.99 14.20 6.23
C ARG A 87 -0.96 14.55 7.32
N HIS A 88 -0.96 15.79 7.82
CA HIS A 88 -0.03 16.24 8.88
C HIS A 88 -0.14 15.50 10.22
N PHE A 89 -1.27 14.83 10.52
CA PHE A 89 -1.36 13.96 11.71
C PHE A 89 -0.59 12.65 11.57
N PHE A 90 -0.23 12.27 10.35
CA PHE A 90 0.55 11.07 10.05
C PHE A 90 2.04 11.38 9.80
N VAL A 91 2.45 12.64 10.00
CA VAL A 91 3.82 13.13 9.77
C VAL A 91 4.46 13.47 11.11
N PRO A 92 5.70 13.00 11.40
CA PRO A 92 6.41 13.36 12.62
C PRO A 92 6.57 14.88 12.78
N LYS A 93 6.56 15.36 14.03
CA LYS A 93 6.52 16.80 14.35
C LYS A 93 7.58 17.65 13.62
N ASN A 94 8.79 17.11 13.48
CA ASN A 94 9.92 17.75 12.82
C ASN A 94 9.79 17.85 11.29
N TYR A 95 8.82 17.17 10.68
CA TYR A 95 8.53 17.24 9.24
C TYR A 95 7.14 17.81 8.95
N GLN A 96 6.37 18.22 9.97
CA GLN A 96 5.00 18.67 9.77
C GLN A 96 4.90 19.90 8.88
N GLU A 97 5.87 20.83 8.91
CA GLU A 97 5.89 21.98 8.01
C GLU A 97 5.84 21.56 6.53
N HIS A 98 6.44 20.41 6.21
CA HIS A 98 6.51 19.85 4.87
C HIS A 98 5.37 18.86 4.55
N ALA A 99 4.39 18.68 5.43
CA ALA A 99 3.42 17.59 5.34
C ALA A 99 2.63 17.52 4.02
N TYR A 100 2.44 18.65 3.34
CA TYR A 100 1.68 18.77 2.09
C TYR A 100 2.56 19.05 0.87
N GLU A 101 3.88 19.04 1.06
CA GLU A 101 4.80 19.10 -0.06
C GLU A 101 4.78 17.79 -0.82
N ASN A 102 5.07 17.91 -2.11
CA ASN A 102 4.99 16.82 -3.04
C ASN A 102 6.26 15.94 -3.04
N ARG A 103 6.54 15.33 -1.88
CA ARG A 103 7.72 14.47 -1.68
C ARG A 103 7.46 13.43 -0.58
N PRO A 104 8.19 12.31 -0.57
CA PRO A 104 8.17 11.40 0.56
C PRO A 104 8.76 12.05 1.82
N LEU A 105 8.24 11.69 2.99
CA LEU A 105 8.76 12.13 4.28
C LEU A 105 9.07 10.91 5.17
N PRO A 106 10.16 10.91 5.93
CA PRO A 106 10.46 9.81 6.85
C PRO A 106 9.48 9.79 8.03
N ILE A 107 9.08 8.58 8.43
CA ILE A 107 8.15 8.33 9.55
C ILE A 107 8.78 7.49 10.68
N GLY A 108 10.10 7.26 10.59
CA GLY A 108 10.84 6.41 11.52
C GLY A 108 11.05 4.99 10.98
N HIS A 109 11.86 4.19 11.68
CA HIS A 109 12.15 2.78 11.31
C HIS A 109 12.62 2.58 9.85
N ASN A 110 13.37 3.54 9.32
CA ASN A 110 13.80 3.58 7.92
C ASN A 110 12.62 3.51 6.91
N GLN A 111 11.43 3.90 7.33
CA GLN A 111 10.23 3.98 6.50
C GLN A 111 9.90 5.43 6.15
N THR A 112 9.19 5.60 5.05
CA THR A 112 8.66 6.87 4.58
C THR A 112 7.15 6.78 4.36
N ILE A 113 6.46 7.90 4.53
CA ILE A 113 5.16 8.09 3.90
C ILE A 113 5.41 8.59 2.48
N SER A 114 4.79 7.94 1.49
CA SER A 114 4.88 8.31 0.07
C SER A 114 4.41 9.73 -0.18
N GLN A 115 4.84 10.33 -1.28
CA GLN A 115 4.29 11.62 -1.75
C GLN A 115 2.75 11.60 -1.79
N PRO A 116 2.09 12.76 -1.63
CA PRO A 116 0.65 12.88 -1.89
C PRO A 116 0.27 12.51 -3.33
#